data_AF-A0A359AV44-F1
#
_entry.id   AF-A0A359AV44-F1
#
_cell.length_a   1.000
_cell.length_b   1.000
_cell.length_c   1.000
_cell.angle_alpha   90.00
_cell.angle_beta   90.00
_cell.angle_gamma   90.00
#
_symmetry.space_group_name_H-M   'P 1'
#
loop_
_entity.id
_entity.type
_entity.pdbx_description
1 polymer ?
#
loop_
_entity_poly.entity_id
_entity_poly.type
_entity_poly.pdbx_seq_one_letter_code
_entity_poly.pdbx_strand_id
1 'polypeptide(L)'
;EIWKKMLSDHPYDIVIGVRSSLFLPFKRLGLIIVDEEHESSYKQTEPAPRYHARDTAVMLAHLTKAPILLGTATPSMESYFNAKTGKYGLVTLANRYEDISLPEIILENTKELRRKKKMKSLLSPALISYMDNALQEGGQVILFRNRRGFAPMVECQLCGWTPKCRRCDVSLTYHKSRNELVCHYCGTTYKMVTECPECHQPSIEPVGMGTEQVEEEVARLFPDTIK
;
A
#
# COMPACT_ATOMS: atom_id res chain seq x y z
N GLU A 1 28.10 21.44 -5.02
CA GLU A 1 28.71 21.59 -6.36
C GLU A 1 27.68 21.68 -7.49
N ILE A 2 26.72 20.75 -7.59
CA ILE A 2 25.66 20.75 -8.61
C ILE A 2 24.93 22.09 -8.71
N TRP A 3 24.49 22.66 -7.57
CA TRP A 3 23.79 23.94 -7.54
C TRP A 3 24.59 25.11 -8.15
N LYS A 4 25.89 25.19 -7.85
CA LYS A 4 26.78 26.22 -8.42
C LYS A 4 26.95 26.04 -9.93
N LYS A 5 27.05 24.79 -10.41
CA LYS A 5 27.13 24.50 -11.84
C LYS A 5 25.84 24.87 -12.58
N MET A 6 24.67 24.62 -11.99
CA MET A 6 23.38 25.06 -12.54
C MET A 6 23.25 26.59 -12.67
N LEU A 7 23.99 27.36 -11.86
CA LEU A 7 24.05 28.82 -11.96
C LEU A 7 25.07 29.34 -12.97
N SER A 8 26.00 28.50 -13.44
CA SER A 8 27.02 28.92 -14.40
C SER A 8 26.42 29.23 -15.78
N ASP A 9 27.27 29.64 -16.72
CA ASP A 9 26.89 29.84 -18.12
C ASP A 9 26.68 28.50 -18.86
N HIS A 10 27.17 27.40 -18.27
CA HIS A 10 27.07 26.05 -18.80
C HIS A 10 26.42 25.10 -17.76
N PRO A 11 25.11 25.27 -17.47
CA PRO A 11 24.38 24.35 -16.59
C PRO A 11 24.28 22.95 -17.20
N TYR A 12 23.91 21.95 -16.39
CA TYR A 12 23.63 20.61 -16.90
C TYR A 12 22.36 20.62 -17.78
N ASP A 13 22.41 19.90 -18.91
CA ASP A 13 21.25 19.74 -19.80
C ASP A 13 20.20 18.79 -19.22
N ILE A 14 20.66 17.78 -18.48
CA ILE A 14 19.80 16.77 -17.83
C ILE A 14 20.19 16.67 -16.36
N VAL A 15 19.19 16.71 -15.49
CA VAL A 15 19.35 16.45 -14.05
C VAL A 15 18.43 15.29 -13.70
N ILE A 16 19.04 14.20 -13.22
CA ILE A 16 18.33 13.06 -12.64
C ILE A 16 18.52 13.14 -11.14
N GLY A 17 17.43 13.07 -10.37
CA GLY A 17 17.55 13.03 -8.92
C GLY A 17 16.23 12.85 -8.22
N VAL A 18 16.31 12.91 -6.90
CA VAL A 18 15.18 12.73 -5.99
C VAL A 18 14.38 14.03 -5.84
N ARG A 19 13.34 14.00 -5.00
CA ARG A 19 12.46 15.14 -4.66
C ARG A 19 13.11 16.51 -4.57
N SER A 20 14.26 16.61 -3.89
CA SER A 20 14.93 17.88 -3.61
C SER A 20 15.52 18.53 -4.85
N SER A 21 15.72 17.78 -5.95
CA SER A 21 16.22 18.31 -7.22
C SER A 21 15.29 19.36 -7.83
N LEU A 22 14.01 19.40 -7.44
CA LEU A 22 13.06 20.43 -7.87
C LEU A 22 13.49 21.84 -7.47
N PHE A 23 14.34 22.00 -6.45
CA PHE A 23 14.80 23.30 -5.96
C PHE A 23 16.13 23.76 -6.58
N LEU A 24 16.63 23.05 -7.59
CA LEU A 24 17.79 23.52 -8.34
C LEU A 24 17.43 24.79 -9.15
N PRO A 25 18.40 25.69 -9.36
CA PRO A 25 18.15 26.98 -9.98
C PRO A 25 18.11 26.84 -11.51
N PHE A 26 17.02 26.30 -12.05
CA PHE A 26 16.85 26.10 -13.48
C PHE A 26 16.66 27.45 -14.20
N LYS A 27 17.56 27.78 -15.15
CA LYS A 27 17.43 28.97 -16.01
C LYS A 27 16.57 28.76 -17.25
N ARG A 28 16.60 27.54 -17.82
CA ARG A 28 15.94 27.16 -19.09
C ARG A 28 15.34 25.76 -18.96
N LEU A 29 14.41 25.58 -18.02
CA LEU A 29 13.75 24.28 -17.82
C LEU A 29 12.85 23.98 -19.02
N GLY A 30 13.18 22.94 -19.79
CA GLY A 30 12.46 22.58 -21.01
C GLY A 30 11.44 21.45 -20.83
N LEU A 31 11.58 20.63 -19.80
CA LEU A 31 10.70 19.50 -19.49
C LEU A 31 10.95 19.04 -18.05
N ILE A 32 9.89 18.61 -17.36
CA ILE A 32 9.98 17.85 -16.11
C ILE A 32 9.37 16.48 -16.33
N ILE A 33 10.05 15.43 -15.89
CA ILE A 33 9.51 14.06 -15.86
C ILE A 33 9.49 13.61 -14.40
N VAL A 34 8.33 13.17 -13.94
CA VAL A 34 8.16 12.51 -12.65
C VAL A 34 7.77 11.07 -12.96
N ASP A 35 8.69 10.16 -12.73
CA ASP A 35 8.45 8.73 -12.85
C ASP A 35 7.80 8.17 -11.58
N GLU A 36 7.01 7.12 -11.69
CA GLU A 36 6.19 6.57 -10.59
C GLU A 36 5.49 7.65 -9.74
N GLU A 37 4.74 8.55 -10.38
CA GLU A 37 4.19 9.76 -9.73
C GLU A 37 3.33 9.49 -8.48
N HIS A 38 2.80 8.28 -8.36
CA HIS A 38 2.00 7.80 -7.25
C HIS A 38 2.81 7.46 -5.98
N GLU A 39 4.14 7.41 -6.10
CA GLU A 39 5.02 6.94 -5.04
C GLU A 39 4.95 7.84 -3.80
N SER A 40 4.62 7.21 -2.67
CA SER A 40 4.47 7.87 -1.36
C SER A 40 5.73 8.59 -0.91
N SER A 41 6.90 8.11 -1.35
CA SER A 41 8.18 8.75 -1.08
C SER A 41 8.25 10.18 -1.60
N TYR A 42 7.38 10.60 -2.54
CA TYR A 42 7.30 11.99 -2.98
C TYR A 42 6.74 12.97 -1.94
N LYS A 43 6.11 12.48 -0.87
CA LYS A 43 5.67 13.32 0.25
C LYS A 43 6.77 13.49 1.30
N GLN A 44 7.25 14.72 1.47
CA GLN A 44 8.14 15.07 2.58
C GLN A 44 7.33 15.17 3.88
N THR A 45 7.64 14.31 4.86
CA THR A 45 6.97 14.25 6.16
C THR A 45 7.78 14.95 7.25
N GLU A 46 9.08 14.65 7.35
CA GLU A 46 10.02 15.27 8.29
C GLU A 46 11.44 15.33 7.70
N PRO A 47 12.22 16.39 7.99
CA PRO A 47 11.81 17.62 8.68
C PRO A 47 10.94 18.51 7.78
N ALA A 48 10.37 19.57 8.36
CA ALA A 48 9.77 20.66 7.60
C ALA A 48 10.82 21.34 6.67
N PRO A 49 10.42 21.85 5.49
CA PRO A 49 9.04 22.00 5.00
C PRO A 49 8.43 20.69 4.43
N ARG A 50 7.14 20.48 4.70
CA ARG A 50 6.39 19.27 4.29
C ARG A 50 5.72 19.42 2.92
N TYR A 51 6.50 19.45 1.85
CA TYR A 51 6.00 19.55 0.47
C TYR A 51 5.68 18.18 -0.15
N HIS A 52 4.88 18.18 -1.22
CA HIS A 52 4.71 17.02 -2.09
C HIS A 52 5.44 17.29 -3.41
N ALA A 53 6.41 16.44 -3.76
CA ALA A 53 7.28 16.70 -4.90
C ALA A 53 6.52 16.69 -6.24
N ARG A 54 5.59 15.76 -6.46
CA ARG A 54 4.68 15.79 -7.63
C ARG A 54 3.98 17.14 -7.79
N ASP A 55 3.28 17.61 -6.76
CA ASP A 55 2.54 18.88 -6.82
C ASP A 55 3.48 20.08 -7.01
N THR A 56 4.65 20.03 -6.37
CA THR A 56 5.70 21.04 -6.51
C THR A 56 6.25 21.06 -7.93
N ALA A 57 6.43 19.90 -8.56
CA ALA A 57 6.86 19.76 -9.94
C ALA A 57 5.82 20.33 -10.91
N VAL A 58 4.53 20.06 -10.70
CA VAL A 58 3.43 20.65 -11.49
C VAL A 58 3.44 22.18 -11.38
N MET A 59 3.62 22.72 -10.17
CA MET A 59 3.72 24.16 -9.97
C MET A 59 4.99 24.75 -10.58
N LEU A 60 6.13 24.07 -10.46
CA LEU A 60 7.39 24.50 -11.07
C LEU A 60 7.27 24.53 -12.60
N ALA A 61 6.67 23.50 -13.20
CA ALA A 61 6.37 23.44 -14.63
C ALA A 61 5.49 24.62 -15.06
N HIS A 62 4.42 24.91 -14.30
CA HIS A 62 3.55 26.05 -14.56
C HIS A 62 4.30 27.40 -14.49
N LEU A 63 5.09 27.63 -13.43
CA LEU A 63 5.85 28.88 -13.25
C LEU A 63 6.93 29.10 -14.31
N THR A 64 7.57 28.00 -14.74
CA THR A 64 8.64 28.03 -15.76
C THR A 64 8.12 27.90 -17.19
N LYS A 65 6.81 27.65 -17.37
CA LYS A 65 6.19 27.30 -18.65
C LYS A 65 6.80 26.07 -19.31
N ALA A 66 7.41 25.18 -18.52
CA ALA A 66 7.91 23.90 -18.99
C ALA A 66 6.75 22.89 -19.05
N PRO A 67 6.67 22.03 -20.08
CA PRO A 67 5.82 20.84 -20.02
C PRO A 67 6.24 19.91 -18.88
N ILE A 68 5.28 19.13 -18.39
CA ILE A 68 5.51 18.08 -17.39
C ILE A 68 4.88 16.77 -17.83
N LEU A 69 5.59 15.67 -17.60
CA LEU A 69 5.12 14.30 -17.78
C LEU A 69 5.09 13.60 -16.42
N LEU A 70 3.92 13.09 -16.04
CA LEU A 70 3.73 12.26 -14.87
C LEU A 70 3.56 10.80 -15.36
N GLY A 71 4.61 9.99 -15.20
CA GLY A 71 4.64 8.58 -15.59
C GLY A 71 4.24 7.67 -14.42
N THR A 72 3.41 6.65 -14.69
CA THR A 72 2.98 5.66 -13.70
C THR A 72 2.15 4.56 -14.35
N ALA A 73 2.27 3.33 -13.85
CA ALA A 73 1.35 2.25 -14.19
C ALA A 73 0.07 2.28 -13.34
N THR A 74 0.13 2.88 -12.15
CA THR A 74 -0.95 2.95 -11.16
C THR A 74 -1.13 4.39 -10.70
N PRO A 75 -1.85 5.24 -11.45
CA PRO A 75 -1.92 6.66 -11.14
C PRO A 75 -2.55 6.91 -9.78
N SER A 76 -2.01 7.90 -9.07
CA SER A 76 -2.62 8.47 -7.89
C SER A 76 -4.02 8.98 -8.22
N MET A 77 -4.91 8.91 -7.24
CA MET A 77 -6.30 9.33 -7.42
C MET A 77 -6.39 10.80 -7.84
N GLU A 78 -5.51 11.66 -7.32
CA GLU A 78 -5.48 13.09 -7.66
C GLU A 78 -5.06 13.32 -9.11
N SER A 79 -3.97 12.67 -9.57
CA SER A 79 -3.50 12.79 -10.95
C SER A 79 -4.52 12.24 -11.95
N TYR A 80 -5.10 11.08 -11.65
CA TYR A 80 -6.15 10.50 -12.50
C TYR A 80 -7.40 11.38 -12.55
N PHE A 81 -7.82 11.96 -11.43
CA PHE A 81 -8.95 12.89 -11.38
C PHE A 81 -8.68 14.16 -12.19
N ASN A 82 -7.50 14.75 -12.06
CA ASN A 82 -7.10 15.94 -12.84
C ASN A 82 -7.05 15.62 -14.34
N ALA A 83 -6.60 14.43 -14.73
CA ALA A 83 -6.63 13.99 -16.11
C ALA A 83 -8.06 13.80 -16.63
N LYS A 84 -8.94 13.14 -15.86
CA LYS A 84 -10.35 12.94 -16.22
C LYS A 84 -11.17 14.23 -16.29
N THR A 85 -10.83 15.22 -15.49
CA THR A 85 -11.48 16.54 -15.50
C THR A 85 -10.87 17.51 -16.53
N GLY A 86 -9.90 17.06 -17.33
CA GLY A 86 -9.29 17.85 -18.39
C GLY A 86 -8.25 18.87 -17.93
N LYS A 87 -7.87 18.87 -16.64
CA LYS A 87 -6.76 19.69 -16.14
C LYS A 87 -5.41 19.17 -16.63
N TYR A 88 -5.26 17.85 -16.73
CA TYR A 88 -4.09 17.19 -17.32
C TYR A 88 -4.49 16.47 -18.61
N GLY A 89 -3.53 16.29 -19.52
CA GLY A 89 -3.67 15.34 -20.62
C GLY A 89 -3.52 13.90 -20.11
N LEU A 90 -4.28 12.96 -20.68
CA LEU A 90 -4.15 11.54 -20.39
C LEU A 90 -3.62 10.80 -21.62
N VAL A 91 -2.43 10.22 -21.51
CA VAL A 91 -1.86 9.32 -22.51
C VAL A 91 -1.82 7.92 -21.92
N THR A 92 -2.36 6.93 -22.64
CA THR A 92 -2.43 5.54 -22.18
C THR A 92 -1.63 4.64 -23.13
N LEU A 93 -0.76 3.82 -22.56
CA LEU A 93 -0.06 2.75 -23.27
C LEU A 93 -0.75 1.43 -22.93
N ALA A 94 -1.49 0.87 -23.89
CA ALA A 94 -2.35 -0.31 -23.66
C ALA A 94 -1.58 -1.65 -23.73
N ASN A 95 -0.44 -1.66 -24.43
CA ASN A 95 0.33 -2.87 -24.68
C ASN A 95 1.58 -2.89 -23.81
N ARG A 96 1.93 -4.08 -23.31
CA ARG A 96 3.18 -4.30 -22.57
C ARG A 96 4.33 -4.47 -23.54
N TYR A 97 5.53 -4.13 -23.08
CA TYR A 97 6.75 -4.50 -23.79
C TYR A 97 6.80 -6.04 -23.91
N GLU A 98 7.06 -6.52 -25.13
CA GLU A 98 7.14 -7.96 -25.47
C GLU A 98 5.87 -8.80 -25.19
N ASP A 99 4.69 -8.18 -25.10
CA ASP A 99 3.41 -8.87 -24.92
C ASP A 99 3.38 -9.87 -23.74
N ILE A 100 4.17 -9.60 -22.69
CA ILE A 100 4.26 -10.45 -21.50
C ILE A 100 2.89 -10.55 -20.82
N SER A 101 2.38 -11.78 -20.66
CA SER A 101 1.11 -12.07 -19.98
C SER A 101 1.17 -11.74 -18.49
N LEU A 102 0.03 -11.29 -17.95
CA LEU A 102 -0.13 -11.16 -16.49
C LEU A 102 -0.01 -12.53 -15.80
N PRO A 103 0.50 -12.59 -14.57
CA PRO A 103 0.46 -13.82 -13.78
C PRO A 103 -0.99 -14.22 -13.49
N GLU A 104 -1.21 -15.53 -13.31
CA GLU A 104 -2.50 -16.03 -12.84
C GLU A 104 -2.79 -15.54 -11.42
N ILE A 105 -4.01 -15.05 -11.18
CA ILE A 105 -4.46 -14.60 -9.87
C ILE A 105 -5.48 -15.60 -9.34
N ILE A 106 -5.09 -16.34 -8.30
CA ILE A 106 -5.93 -17.35 -7.65
C ILE A 106 -6.52 -16.75 -6.37
N LEU A 107 -7.86 -16.75 -6.26
CA LEU A 107 -8.58 -16.25 -5.09
C LEU A 107 -8.98 -17.41 -4.18
N GLU A 108 -8.54 -17.36 -2.91
CA GLU A 108 -8.83 -18.39 -1.92
C GLU A 108 -9.82 -17.92 -0.85
N ASN A 109 -10.92 -18.65 -0.67
CA ASN A 109 -11.93 -18.35 0.34
C ASN A 109 -11.55 -18.94 1.71
N THR A 110 -10.74 -18.19 2.46
CA THR A 110 -10.27 -18.63 3.79
C THR A 110 -11.40 -18.83 4.81
N LYS A 111 -12.52 -18.09 4.70
CA LYS A 111 -13.71 -18.27 5.54
C LYS A 111 -14.31 -19.65 5.37
N GLU A 112 -14.48 -20.11 4.12
CA GLU A 112 -15.01 -21.44 3.87
C GLU A 112 -14.06 -22.55 4.32
N LEU A 113 -12.74 -22.36 4.14
CA LEU A 113 -11.74 -23.30 4.60
C LEU A 113 -11.75 -23.45 6.13
N ARG A 114 -11.92 -22.35 6.89
CA ARG A 114 -12.10 -22.41 8.35
C ARG A 114 -13.38 -23.16 8.74
N ARG A 115 -14.51 -22.84 8.10
CA ARG A 115 -15.80 -23.52 8.34
C ARG A 115 -15.70 -25.03 8.12
N LYS A 116 -15.00 -25.46 7.07
CA LYS A 116 -14.77 -26.87 6.74
C LYS A 116 -13.62 -27.51 7.54
N LYS A 117 -13.04 -26.80 8.51
CA LYS A 117 -11.87 -27.23 9.32
C LYS A 117 -10.67 -27.66 8.46
N LYS A 118 -10.47 -27.02 7.32
CA LYS A 118 -9.35 -27.26 6.39
C LYS A 118 -8.15 -26.34 6.64
N MET A 119 -8.35 -25.20 7.32
CA MET A 119 -7.24 -24.35 7.77
C MET A 119 -6.58 -24.98 9.00
N LYS A 120 -5.37 -25.52 8.85
CA LYS A 120 -4.54 -26.05 9.95
C LYS A 120 -3.39 -25.13 10.34
N SER A 121 -3.28 -23.99 9.65
CA SER A 121 -2.15 -23.07 9.64
C SER A 121 -2.68 -21.65 9.46
N LEU A 122 -1.84 -20.63 9.61
CA LEU A 122 -2.21 -19.25 9.24
C LEU A 122 -2.40 -19.08 7.72
N LEU A 123 -1.70 -19.88 6.93
CA LEU A 123 -1.72 -19.91 5.47
C LEU A 123 -2.70 -20.98 4.96
N SER A 124 -3.33 -20.72 3.81
CA SER A 124 -4.23 -21.69 3.20
C SER A 124 -3.46 -22.91 2.69
N PRO A 125 -4.06 -24.12 2.66
CA PRO A 125 -3.40 -25.31 2.13
C PRO A 125 -2.89 -25.14 0.70
N ALA A 126 -3.66 -24.44 -0.15
CA ALA A 126 -3.25 -24.13 -1.52
C ALA A 126 -2.00 -23.22 -1.55
N LEU A 127 -1.98 -22.15 -0.74
CA LEU A 127 -0.83 -21.25 -0.65
C LEU A 127 0.43 -22.01 -0.21
N ILE A 128 0.32 -22.87 0.82
CA ILE A 128 1.44 -23.70 1.28
C ILE A 128 1.96 -24.58 0.13
N SER A 129 1.09 -25.22 -0.63
CA SER A 129 1.48 -26.06 -1.76
C SER A 129 2.20 -25.29 -2.86
N TYR A 130 1.72 -24.08 -3.21
CA TYR A 130 2.38 -23.24 -4.21
C TYR A 130 3.73 -22.72 -3.72
N MET A 131 3.84 -22.39 -2.43
CA MET A 131 5.10 -22.00 -1.82
C MET A 131 6.12 -23.14 -1.87
N ASP A 132 5.71 -24.36 -1.48
CA ASP A 132 6.59 -25.54 -1.51
C ASP A 132 7.12 -25.81 -2.92
N ASN A 133 6.25 -25.82 -3.93
CA ASN A 133 6.65 -26.01 -5.33
C ASN A 133 7.65 -24.93 -5.79
N ALA A 134 7.36 -23.65 -5.53
CA ALA A 134 8.23 -22.56 -5.93
C ALA A 134 9.62 -22.67 -5.28
N LEU A 135 9.68 -23.09 -4.01
CA LEU A 135 10.94 -23.26 -3.27
C LEU A 135 11.71 -24.49 -3.75
N GLN A 136 11.04 -25.60 -4.05
CA GLN A 136 11.66 -26.82 -4.60
C GLN A 136 12.29 -26.59 -5.98
N GLU A 137 11.71 -25.69 -6.78
CA GLU A 137 12.24 -25.27 -8.08
C GLU A 137 13.39 -24.24 -7.96
N GLY A 138 13.82 -23.90 -6.73
CA GLY A 138 14.87 -22.91 -6.48
C GLY A 138 14.39 -21.45 -6.65
N GLY A 139 13.08 -21.24 -6.72
CA GLY A 139 12.45 -19.93 -6.78
C GLY A 139 12.39 -19.22 -5.43
N GLN A 140 11.79 -18.04 -5.44
CA GLN A 140 11.59 -17.21 -4.25
C GLN A 140 10.11 -16.88 -4.08
N VAL A 141 9.66 -16.84 -2.84
CA VAL A 141 8.29 -16.46 -2.48
C VAL A 141 8.33 -15.13 -1.75
N ILE A 142 7.51 -14.18 -2.21
CA ILE A 142 7.29 -12.91 -1.52
C ILE A 142 5.88 -12.93 -0.91
N LEU A 143 5.79 -12.90 0.42
CA LEU A 143 4.52 -12.78 1.14
C LEU A 143 4.26 -11.32 1.50
N PHE A 144 3.27 -10.72 0.85
CA PHE A 144 2.84 -9.36 1.17
C PHE A 144 1.83 -9.35 2.31
N ARG A 145 2.07 -8.51 3.32
CA ARG A 145 1.12 -8.21 4.39
C ARG A 145 1.05 -6.72 4.66
N ASN A 146 -0.16 -6.22 4.90
CA ASN A 146 -0.39 -4.80 5.15
C ASN A 146 0.22 -4.37 6.50
N ARG A 147 1.23 -3.48 6.42
CA ARG A 147 1.83 -2.58 7.44
C ARG A 147 2.38 -3.20 8.74
N ARG A 148 3.50 -2.64 9.24
CA ARG A 148 3.97 -2.78 10.63
C ARG A 148 3.06 -1.95 11.55
N GLY A 149 2.29 -2.62 12.41
CA GLY A 149 1.47 -1.99 13.45
C GLY A 149 -0.04 -2.17 13.26
N PHE A 150 -0.69 -2.82 14.25
CA PHE A 150 -2.13 -3.05 14.27
C PHE A 150 -2.87 -1.84 14.82
N ALA A 151 -3.91 -1.40 14.10
CA ALA A 151 -5.17 -1.17 14.78
C ALA A 151 -5.78 -2.57 14.91
N PRO A 152 -5.77 -3.21 16.11
CA PRO A 152 -6.36 -4.54 16.23
C PRO A 152 -7.84 -4.36 15.92
N MET A 153 -8.30 -4.94 14.82
CA MET A 153 -9.71 -5.03 14.55
C MET A 153 -10.24 -6.24 15.33
N VAL A 154 -11.54 -6.45 15.32
CA VAL A 154 -12.15 -7.63 15.95
C VAL A 154 -12.96 -8.35 14.88
N GLU A 155 -12.90 -9.67 14.86
CA GLU A 155 -13.62 -10.50 13.91
C GLU A 155 -14.13 -11.78 14.58
N CYS A 156 -15.25 -12.30 14.08
CA CYS A 156 -15.68 -13.65 14.36
C CYS A 156 -14.86 -14.67 13.55
N GLN A 157 -14.09 -15.54 14.22
CA GLN A 157 -13.24 -16.55 13.56
C GLN A 157 -14.02 -17.59 12.73
N LEU A 158 -15.33 -17.72 12.96
CA LEU A 158 -16.19 -18.68 12.26
C LEU A 158 -16.91 -18.07 11.05
N CYS A 159 -17.52 -16.88 11.20
CA CYS A 159 -18.35 -16.29 10.15
C CYS A 159 -17.78 -15.00 9.54
N GLY A 160 -16.67 -14.46 10.06
CA GLY A 160 -16.04 -13.25 9.54
C GLY A 160 -16.79 -11.95 9.85
N TRP A 161 -17.76 -11.98 10.78
CA TRP A 161 -18.44 -10.75 11.20
C TRP A 161 -17.48 -9.82 11.93
N THR A 162 -17.50 -8.53 11.58
CA THR A 162 -16.71 -7.47 12.22
C THR A 162 -17.63 -6.41 12.82
N PRO A 163 -17.35 -5.90 14.04
CA PRO A 163 -18.18 -4.90 14.66
C PRO A 163 -18.06 -3.55 13.93
N LYS A 164 -19.22 -2.97 13.59
CA LYS A 164 -19.32 -1.67 12.92
C LYS A 164 -19.90 -0.59 13.82
N CYS A 165 -19.48 0.65 13.57
CA CYS A 165 -20.06 1.83 14.19
C CYS A 165 -21.49 2.05 13.69
N ARG A 166 -22.47 2.06 14.60
CA ARG A 166 -23.89 2.33 14.27
C ARG A 166 -24.16 3.73 13.70
N ARG A 167 -23.21 4.66 13.79
CA ARG A 167 -23.33 6.04 13.30
C ARG A 167 -22.64 6.26 11.94
N CYS A 168 -21.54 5.55 11.69
CA CYS A 168 -20.66 5.81 10.54
C CYS A 168 -20.57 4.62 9.58
N ASP A 169 -21.11 3.46 9.95
CA ASP A 169 -21.00 2.19 9.22
C ASP A 169 -19.55 1.74 8.90
N VAL A 170 -18.57 2.25 9.65
CA VAL A 170 -17.15 1.87 9.55
C VAL A 170 -16.78 0.82 10.61
N SER A 171 -15.78 0.00 10.31
CA SER A 171 -15.23 -0.97 11.26
C SER A 171 -14.63 -0.28 12.50
N LEU A 172 -14.86 -0.86 13.67
CA LEU A 172 -14.33 -0.35 14.94
C LEU A 172 -12.90 -0.84 15.18
N THR A 173 -12.07 0.00 15.80
CA THR A 173 -10.73 -0.37 16.28
C THR A 173 -10.79 -0.81 17.73
N TYR A 174 -10.17 -1.93 18.08
CA TYR A 174 -10.07 -2.40 19.46
C TYR A 174 -8.92 -1.70 20.18
N HIS A 175 -9.20 -1.20 21.38
CA HIS A 175 -8.23 -0.57 22.26
C HIS A 175 -8.00 -1.48 23.47
N LYS A 176 -6.99 -2.36 23.37
CA LYS A 176 -6.71 -3.42 24.37
C LYS A 176 -6.54 -2.89 25.80
N SER A 177 -5.89 -1.72 25.97
CA SER A 177 -5.67 -1.11 27.29
C SER A 177 -6.96 -0.75 28.02
N ARG A 178 -8.03 -0.44 27.28
CA ARG A 178 -9.33 -0.05 27.82
C ARG A 178 -10.40 -1.13 27.63
N ASN A 179 -10.08 -2.19 26.91
CA ASN A 179 -11.02 -3.23 26.49
C ASN A 179 -12.28 -2.67 25.79
N GLU A 180 -12.08 -1.68 24.91
CA GLU A 180 -13.16 -0.95 24.23
C GLU A 180 -12.98 -0.98 22.72
N LEU A 181 -14.10 -0.92 21.99
CA LEU A 181 -14.14 -0.73 20.55
C LEU A 181 -14.38 0.77 20.26
N VAL A 182 -13.57 1.38 19.42
CA VAL A 182 -13.58 2.83 19.17
C VAL A 182 -13.76 3.11 17.69
N CYS A 183 -14.69 4.01 17.38
CA CYS A 183 -14.80 4.58 16.04
C CYS A 183 -13.86 5.79 15.91
N HIS A 184 -12.86 5.72 15.05
CA HIS A 184 -11.92 6.84 14.84
C HIS A 184 -12.49 8.00 14.00
N TYR A 185 -13.67 7.82 13.40
CA TYR A 185 -14.34 8.87 12.63
C TYR A 185 -15.18 9.78 13.53
N CYS A 186 -15.94 9.21 14.47
CA CYS A 186 -16.86 9.97 15.33
C CYS A 186 -16.53 9.90 16.83
N GLY A 187 -15.47 9.20 17.21
CA GLY A 187 -15.03 9.05 18.61
C GLY A 187 -15.94 8.20 19.49
N THR A 188 -17.04 7.65 18.97
CA THR A 188 -17.97 6.84 19.76
C THR A 188 -17.30 5.55 20.21
N THR A 189 -17.44 5.23 21.49
CA THR A 189 -16.94 4.01 22.10
C THR A 189 -18.06 2.97 22.26
N TYR A 190 -17.70 1.71 22.14
CA TYR A 190 -18.57 0.56 22.27
C TYR A 190 -17.89 -0.47 23.18
N LYS A 191 -18.69 -1.26 23.89
CA LYS A 191 -18.18 -2.38 24.67
C LYS A 191 -17.75 -3.51 23.73
N MET A 192 -16.74 -4.27 24.15
CA MET A 192 -16.36 -5.50 23.48
C MET A 192 -17.53 -6.50 23.51
N VAL A 193 -17.80 -7.14 22.38
CA VAL A 193 -18.81 -8.21 22.28
C VAL A 193 -18.14 -9.57 22.45
N THR A 194 -18.76 -10.45 23.24
CA THR A 194 -18.25 -11.80 23.51
C THR A 194 -18.89 -12.87 22.64
N GLU A 195 -20.11 -12.62 22.17
CA GLU A 195 -20.86 -13.51 21.27
C GLU A 195 -21.06 -12.83 19.92
N CYS A 196 -20.87 -13.59 18.84
CA CYS A 196 -21.11 -13.09 17.49
C CYS A 196 -22.61 -12.94 17.21
N PRO A 197 -23.10 -11.76 16.79
CA PRO A 197 -24.52 -11.55 16.51
C PRO A 197 -25.03 -12.25 15.23
N GLU A 198 -24.12 -12.72 14.36
CA GLU A 198 -24.48 -13.42 13.11
C GLU A 198 -24.56 -14.94 13.26
N CYS A 199 -23.66 -15.54 14.04
CA CYS A 199 -23.60 -17.00 14.17
C CYS A 199 -23.80 -17.50 15.60
N HIS A 200 -23.99 -16.61 16.58
CA HIS A 200 -24.28 -16.92 17.98
C HIS A 200 -23.21 -17.81 18.65
N GLN A 201 -21.98 -17.75 18.16
CA GLN A 201 -20.85 -18.47 18.73
C GLN A 201 -19.95 -17.50 19.51
N PRO A 202 -19.34 -17.95 20.63
CA PRO A 202 -18.38 -17.17 21.39
C PRO A 202 -17.00 -17.21 20.72
N SER A 203 -16.92 -16.76 19.47
CA SER A 203 -15.73 -16.85 18.61
C SER A 203 -15.25 -15.49 18.13
N ILE A 204 -15.49 -14.44 18.92
CA ILE A 204 -15.06 -13.07 18.62
C ILE A 204 -13.66 -12.86 19.20
N GLU A 205 -12.70 -12.57 18.33
CA GLU A 205 -11.31 -12.39 18.72
C GLU A 205 -10.72 -11.13 18.07
N PRO A 206 -9.76 -10.45 18.74
CA PRO A 206 -8.96 -9.43 18.10
C PRO A 206 -8.19 -10.02 16.92
N VAL A 207 -8.36 -9.42 15.75
CA VAL A 207 -7.62 -9.74 14.54
C VAL A 207 -6.52 -8.73 14.34
N GLY A 208 -5.32 -9.27 14.29
CA GLY A 208 -4.10 -8.52 14.07
C GLY A 208 -2.93 -9.46 14.27
N MET A 209 -2.64 -10.27 13.26
CA MET A 209 -1.47 -11.14 13.34
C MET A 209 -0.24 -10.38 12.88
N GLY A 210 0.76 -10.30 13.77
CA GLY A 210 2.08 -9.74 13.52
C GLY A 210 2.69 -10.28 12.23
N THR A 211 3.54 -9.48 11.60
CA THR A 211 4.54 -10.02 10.67
C THR A 211 5.34 -11.13 11.33
N GLU A 212 5.61 -11.01 12.64
CA GLU A 212 6.26 -12.02 13.49
C GLU A 212 5.52 -13.36 13.49
N GLN A 213 4.18 -13.36 13.62
CA GLN A 213 3.42 -14.62 13.61
C GLN A 213 3.42 -15.30 12.24
N VAL A 214 3.47 -14.52 11.15
CA VAL A 214 3.62 -15.09 9.80
C VAL A 214 5.01 -15.68 9.64
N GLU A 215 6.05 -14.97 10.10
CA GLU A 215 7.43 -15.43 10.06
C GLU A 215 7.63 -16.72 10.86
N GLU A 216 7.13 -16.80 12.10
CA GLU A 216 7.15 -18.02 12.92
C GLU A 216 6.44 -19.19 12.24
N GLU A 217 5.28 -18.93 11.62
CA GLU A 217 4.54 -19.97 10.91
C GLU A 217 5.27 -20.45 9.65
N VAL A 218 5.88 -19.53 8.88
CA VAL A 218 6.70 -19.90 7.72
C VAL A 218 7.93 -20.68 8.17
N ALA A 219 8.59 -20.28 9.26
CA ALA A 219 9.76 -20.99 9.80
C ALA A 219 9.41 -22.41 10.23
N ARG A 220 8.21 -22.59 10.81
CA ARG A 220 7.70 -23.90 11.22
C ARG A 220 7.35 -24.79 10.02
N LEU A 221 6.80 -24.21 8.95
CA LEU A 221 6.39 -24.95 7.75
C LEU A 221 7.56 -25.24 6.80
N PHE A 222 8.55 -24.35 6.75
CA PHE A 222 9.68 -24.35 5.82
C PHE A 222 11.00 -24.07 6.58
N PRO A 223 11.45 -24.99 7.45
CA PRO A 223 12.55 -24.75 8.39
C PRO A 223 13.91 -24.49 7.74
N ASP A 224 14.14 -25.00 6.52
CA ASP A 224 15.43 -24.90 5.82
C ASP A 224 15.51 -23.74 4.81
N THR A 225 14.48 -22.88 4.76
CA THR A 225 14.28 -21.95 3.65
C THR A 225 14.28 -20.47 4.04
N ILE A 226 14.22 -20.16 5.34
CA ILE A 226 14.39 -18.78 5.85
C ILE A 226 15.88 -18.53 6.09
N LYS A 227 16.44 -17.55 5.36
CA LYS A 227 17.78 -16.98 5.61
C LYS A 227 17.67 -15.62 6.27
#